data_AF-A0A7H8HYD3-F1
#
_entry.id   AF-A0A7H8HYD3-F1
#
_cell.length_a   1.000
_cell.length_b   1.000
_cell.length_c   1.000
_cell.angle_alpha   90.00
_cell.angle_beta   90.00
_cell.angle_gamma   90.00
#
_symmetry.space_group_name_H-M   'P 1'
#
loop_
_entity.id
_entity.type
_entity.pdbx_description
1 polymer ?
#
loop_
_entity_poly.entity_id
_entity_poly.type
_entity_poly.pdbx_seq_one_letter_code
_entity_poly.pdbx_strand_id
1 'polypeptide(L)'
;MALAGCGQPAEVQAPPRDQDLPVTTPAPPADPVASWAGGYCDAVTHLVRALAALPAVDPSTPQKASRTSSDLLSSVVDGLDESLAGLHALGSPPVPSADGGRQAVIGQFAAIRAEAETARHRIEAARGNASATKEALGQARATLDRIDALDYLKGLKDVPALAAAEQRAPACGRLDQPAG
;
A
#
# COMPACT_ATOMS: atom_id res chain seq x y z
N MET A 1 19.77 76.92 9.58
CA MET A 1 20.65 76.74 10.75
C MET A 1 20.88 75.27 10.94
N ALA A 2 22.13 74.83 10.79
CA ALA A 2 22.56 73.44 10.97
C ALA A 2 22.91 73.20 12.45
N LEU A 3 22.59 72.02 12.99
CA LEU A 3 23.36 71.35 14.04
C LEU A 3 23.27 69.82 13.90
N ALA A 4 24.40 69.19 14.17
CA ALA A 4 24.82 67.84 13.83
C ALA A 4 24.22 66.72 14.71
N GLY A 5 24.27 65.49 14.18
CA GLY A 5 24.13 64.25 14.94
C GLY A 5 24.93 63.14 14.26
N CYS A 6 26.11 62.84 14.80
CA CYS A 6 27.05 61.83 14.32
C CYS A 6 26.66 60.40 14.73
N GLY A 7 26.99 59.40 13.91
CA GLY A 7 27.05 58.00 14.33
C GLY A 7 27.05 56.98 13.19
N GLN A 8 28.18 56.80 12.49
CA GLN A 8 28.43 55.68 11.58
C GLN A 8 29.33 54.64 12.27
N PRO A 9 29.02 53.33 12.18
CA PRO A 9 30.03 52.29 12.24
C PRO A 9 30.46 51.88 10.83
N ALA A 10 31.78 51.99 10.63
CA ALA A 10 32.66 51.35 9.65
C ALA A 10 32.05 50.51 8.52
N GLU A 11 32.26 51.01 7.30
CA GLU A 11 32.41 50.19 6.09
C GLU A 11 33.61 49.25 6.28
N VAL A 12 33.33 47.97 6.53
CA VAL A 12 34.33 46.91 6.38
C VAL A 12 34.16 46.34 4.96
N GLN A 13 35.22 46.55 4.18
CA GLN A 13 35.45 46.04 2.83
C GLN A 13 34.97 44.59 2.63
N ALA A 14 34.20 44.38 1.56
CA ALA A 14 33.89 43.07 1.03
C ALA A 14 35.17 42.39 0.46
N PRO A 15 35.46 41.13 0.80
CA PRO A 15 36.43 40.31 0.07
C PRO A 15 35.83 39.82 -1.27
N PRO A 16 36.68 39.40 -2.22
CA PRO A 16 36.31 39.25 -3.63
C PRO A 16 35.25 38.15 -3.86
N ARG A 17 34.42 38.38 -4.89
CA ARG A 17 33.50 37.39 -5.46
C ARG A 17 34.32 36.29 -6.14
N ASP A 18 34.64 35.24 -5.39
CA ASP A 18 35.03 33.96 -5.96
C ASP A 18 33.77 33.10 -6.17
N GLN A 19 33.39 33.01 -7.44
CA GLN A 19 32.96 31.80 -8.17
C GLN A 19 32.21 30.70 -7.42
N ASP A 20 30.98 30.48 -7.90
CA ASP A 20 30.44 29.17 -8.30
C ASP A 20 30.78 27.97 -7.40
N LEU A 21 29.99 27.82 -6.33
CA LEU A 21 29.62 26.50 -5.84
C LEU A 21 28.09 26.50 -5.73
N PRO A 22 27.37 25.59 -6.42
CA PRO A 22 25.98 25.35 -6.03
C PRO A 22 26.03 24.94 -4.58
N VAL A 23 25.43 25.75 -3.70
CA VAL A 23 25.05 25.31 -2.37
C VAL A 23 24.03 24.22 -2.61
N THR A 24 24.51 22.99 -2.79
CA THR A 24 23.69 21.80 -2.69
C THR A 24 23.29 21.76 -1.22
N THR A 25 22.19 22.43 -0.89
CA THR A 25 21.47 22.18 0.34
C THR A 25 21.38 20.67 0.43
N PRO A 26 22.03 20.02 1.42
CA PRO A 26 21.89 18.59 1.55
C PRO A 26 20.39 18.33 1.68
N ALA A 27 19.84 17.55 0.75
CA ALA A 27 18.50 17.04 0.91
C ALA A 27 18.42 16.48 2.33
N PRO A 28 17.35 16.79 3.09
CA PRO A 28 17.23 16.29 4.46
C PRO A 28 17.49 14.78 4.45
N PRO A 29 18.23 14.25 5.44
CA PRO A 29 18.58 12.84 5.47
C PRO A 29 17.30 12.03 5.26
N ALA A 30 17.31 11.17 4.24
CA ALA A 30 16.16 10.34 3.89
C ALA A 30 15.73 9.60 5.16
N ASP A 31 14.52 9.85 5.64
CA ASP A 31 14.02 9.20 6.85
C ASP A 31 13.85 7.69 6.54
N PRO A 32 14.69 6.81 7.12
CA PRO A 32 14.64 5.39 6.83
C PRO A 32 13.32 4.76 7.30
N VAL A 33 12.69 5.31 8.34
CA VAL A 33 11.39 4.85 8.87
C VAL A 33 10.28 5.21 7.90
N ALA A 34 10.29 6.43 7.34
CA ALA A 34 9.33 6.85 6.31
C ALA A 34 9.52 6.11 4.99
N SER A 35 10.76 5.84 4.58
CA SER A 35 11.07 5.05 3.39
C SER A 35 10.57 3.61 3.52
N TRP A 36 10.81 2.97 4.67
CA TRP A 36 10.32 1.61 4.93
C TRP A 36 8.78 1.56 5.00
N ALA A 37 8.15 2.51 5.70
CA ALA A 37 6.69 2.64 5.73
C ALA A 37 6.11 2.86 4.32
N GLY A 38 6.77 3.67 3.49
CA GLY A 38 6.40 3.87 2.10
C GLY A 38 6.43 2.58 1.28
N GLY A 39 7.50 1.79 1.39
CA GLY A 39 7.59 0.49 0.73
C GLY A 39 6.51 -0.49 1.19
N TYR A 40 6.18 -0.49 2.49
CA TYR A 40 5.06 -1.26 3.03
C TYR A 40 3.73 -0.87 2.40
N CYS A 41 3.43 0.43 2.36
CA CYS A 41 2.21 0.94 1.76
C CYS A 41 2.15 0.66 0.25
N ASP A 42 3.26 0.76 -0.47
CA ASP A 42 3.33 0.40 -1.89
C ASP A 42 3.00 -1.07 -2.10
N ALA A 43 3.59 -1.97 -1.30
CA ALA A 43 3.30 -3.40 -1.36
C ALA A 43 1.81 -3.68 -1.17
N VAL A 44 1.19 -3.08 -0.15
CA VAL A 44 -0.26 -3.22 0.13
C VAL A 44 -1.14 -2.59 -0.97
N THR A 45 -0.69 -1.52 -1.62
CA THR A 45 -1.45 -0.83 -2.69
C THR A 45 -1.63 -1.70 -3.94
N HIS A 46 -0.81 -2.74 -4.14
CA HIS A 46 -1.03 -3.71 -5.21
C HIS A 46 -2.38 -4.40 -5.08
N LEU A 47 -2.70 -4.92 -3.89
CA LEU A 47 -4.00 -5.53 -3.62
C LEU A 47 -5.14 -4.52 -3.82
N VAL A 48 -5.04 -3.32 -3.27
CA VAL A 48 -6.10 -2.31 -3.39
C VAL A 48 -6.37 -1.96 -4.86
N ARG A 49 -5.33 -1.83 -5.69
CA ARG A 49 -5.49 -1.62 -7.14
C ARG A 49 -6.11 -2.81 -7.85
N ALA A 50 -5.73 -4.03 -7.49
CA ALA A 50 -6.34 -5.24 -8.03
C ALA A 50 -7.83 -5.32 -7.70
N LEU A 51 -8.21 -4.97 -6.47
CA LEU A 51 -9.61 -4.90 -6.01
C LEU A 51 -10.41 -3.82 -6.75
N ALA A 52 -9.81 -2.65 -6.97
CA ALA A 52 -10.43 -1.56 -7.74
C ALA A 52 -10.62 -1.91 -9.23
N ALA A 53 -9.77 -2.78 -9.77
CA ALA A 53 -9.82 -3.22 -11.16
C ALA A 53 -10.59 -4.54 -11.36
N LEU A 54 -11.33 -5.02 -10.37
CA LEU A 54 -12.00 -6.31 -10.46
C LEU A 54 -13.05 -6.34 -11.58
N PRO A 55 -13.11 -7.44 -12.35
CA PRO A 55 -14.15 -7.63 -13.33
C PRO A 55 -15.51 -7.80 -12.64
N ALA A 56 -16.56 -7.22 -13.22
CA ALA A 56 -17.92 -7.42 -12.75
C ALA A 56 -18.38 -8.87 -13.02
N VAL A 57 -19.08 -9.46 -12.06
CA VAL A 57 -19.72 -10.77 -12.23
C VAL A 57 -20.92 -10.62 -13.17
N ASP A 58 -21.03 -11.49 -14.19
CA ASP A 58 -22.16 -11.55 -15.12
C ASP A 58 -23.16 -12.64 -14.66
N PRO A 59 -24.28 -12.27 -14.01
CA PRO A 59 -25.26 -13.24 -13.52
C PRO A 59 -26.25 -13.72 -14.59
N SER A 60 -26.09 -13.34 -15.86
CA SER A 60 -27.07 -13.65 -16.92
C SER A 60 -27.27 -15.15 -17.14
N THR A 61 -26.25 -15.96 -16.89
CA THR A 61 -26.34 -17.43 -16.87
C THR A 61 -25.42 -18.02 -15.79
N PRO A 62 -25.71 -19.23 -15.28
CA PRO A 62 -24.81 -19.89 -14.32
C PRO A 62 -23.38 -20.03 -14.85
N GLN A 63 -23.20 -20.33 -16.13
CA GLN A 63 -21.89 -20.48 -16.76
C GLN A 63 -21.12 -19.16 -16.82
N LYS A 64 -21.81 -18.06 -17.14
CA LYS A 64 -21.22 -16.71 -17.14
C LYS A 64 -20.87 -16.27 -15.72
N ALA A 65 -21.73 -16.54 -14.76
CA ALA A 65 -21.51 -16.22 -13.35
C ALA A 65 -20.30 -16.97 -12.80
N SER A 66 -20.20 -18.28 -13.04
CA SER A 66 -19.02 -19.08 -12.68
C SER A 66 -17.75 -18.50 -13.28
N ARG A 67 -17.73 -18.30 -14.61
CA ARG A 67 -16.53 -17.83 -15.32
C ARG A 67 -16.06 -16.48 -14.79
N THR A 68 -16.95 -15.49 -14.76
CA THR A 68 -16.61 -14.13 -14.32
C THR A 68 -16.20 -14.08 -12.84
N SER A 69 -16.74 -14.96 -12.00
CA SER A 69 -16.32 -15.07 -10.60
C SER A 69 -14.97 -15.77 -10.43
N SER A 70 -14.67 -16.79 -11.26
CA SER A 70 -13.32 -17.38 -11.32
C SER A 70 -12.29 -16.36 -11.80
N ASP A 71 -12.62 -15.55 -12.81
CA ASP A 71 -11.76 -14.48 -13.33
C ASP A 71 -11.50 -13.43 -12.23
N LEU A 72 -12.56 -12.99 -11.53
CA LEU A 72 -12.48 -12.09 -10.39
C LEU A 72 -11.54 -12.62 -9.30
N LEU A 73 -11.75 -13.87 -8.84
CA LEU A 73 -10.91 -14.48 -7.81
C LEU A 73 -9.45 -14.63 -8.26
N SER A 74 -9.21 -14.84 -9.56
CA SER A 74 -7.85 -14.90 -10.10
C SER A 74 -7.16 -13.53 -9.97
N SER A 75 -7.83 -12.44 -10.34
CA SER A 75 -7.30 -11.08 -10.15
C SER A 75 -7.00 -10.76 -8.68
N VAL A 76 -7.83 -11.25 -7.76
CA VAL A 76 -7.60 -11.13 -6.32
C VAL A 76 -6.34 -11.88 -5.88
N VAL A 77 -6.17 -13.13 -6.32
CA VAL A 77 -4.97 -13.92 -6.02
C VAL A 77 -3.72 -13.25 -6.55
N ASP A 78 -3.75 -12.75 -7.79
CA ASP A 78 -2.61 -12.06 -8.40
C ASP A 78 -2.24 -10.80 -7.60
N GLY A 79 -3.23 -9.99 -7.19
CA GLY A 79 -2.99 -8.81 -6.34
C GLY A 79 -2.43 -9.15 -4.95
N LEU A 80 -2.86 -10.27 -4.36
CA LEU A 80 -2.31 -10.79 -3.10
C LEU A 80 -0.87 -11.28 -3.28
N ASP A 81 -0.57 -11.97 -4.39
CA ASP A 81 0.78 -12.45 -4.70
C ASP A 81 1.77 -11.30 -4.89
N GLU A 82 1.38 -10.25 -5.63
CA GLU A 82 2.20 -9.04 -5.77
C GLU A 82 2.44 -8.35 -4.42
N SER A 83 1.39 -8.26 -3.59
CA SER A 83 1.51 -7.62 -2.27
C SER A 83 2.41 -8.42 -1.32
N LEU A 84 2.27 -9.74 -1.30
CA LEU A 84 3.12 -10.65 -0.53
C LEU A 84 4.58 -10.57 -0.99
N ALA A 85 4.82 -10.55 -2.31
CA ALA A 85 6.15 -10.39 -2.86
C ALA A 85 6.77 -9.05 -2.45
N GLY A 86 6.00 -7.95 -2.53
CA GLY A 86 6.42 -6.63 -2.07
C GLY A 86 6.77 -6.61 -0.58
N LEU A 87 5.91 -7.18 0.28
CA LEU A 87 6.13 -7.24 1.73
C LEU A 87 7.37 -8.08 2.10
N HIS A 88 7.63 -9.17 1.39
CA HIS A 88 8.83 -10.00 1.58
C HIS A 88 10.10 -9.32 1.05
N ALA A 89 9.99 -8.51 0.00
CA ALA A 89 11.11 -7.76 -0.56
C ALA A 89 11.55 -6.57 0.32
N LEU A 90 10.72 -6.16 1.30
CA LEU A 90 11.12 -5.17 2.28
C LEU A 90 12.30 -5.68 3.09
N GLY A 91 13.37 -4.89 3.12
CA GLY A 91 14.51 -5.12 4.02
C GLY A 91 14.09 -5.11 5.49
N SER A 92 15.06 -5.37 6.37
CA SER A 92 14.83 -5.32 7.82
C SER A 92 14.22 -3.98 8.23
N PRO A 93 13.16 -3.99 9.05
CA PRO A 93 12.55 -2.75 9.49
C PRO A 93 13.53 -1.94 10.35
N PRO A 94 13.52 -0.60 10.21
CA PRO A 94 14.34 0.28 11.05
C PRO A 94 13.89 0.28 12.52
N VAL A 95 12.67 -0.20 12.80
CA VAL A 95 12.10 -0.37 14.13
C VAL A 95 11.83 -1.86 14.36
N PRO A 96 12.48 -2.53 15.35
CA PRO A 96 12.35 -3.98 15.54
C PRO A 96 10.91 -4.48 15.73
N SER A 97 10.05 -3.70 16.39
CA SER A 97 8.64 -4.06 16.62
C SER A 97 7.80 -4.10 15.35
N ALA A 98 8.24 -3.49 14.26
CA ALA A 98 7.54 -3.49 12.98
C ALA A 98 7.53 -4.86 12.29
N ASP A 99 8.51 -5.72 12.58
CA ASP A 99 8.59 -7.01 11.92
C ASP A 99 7.41 -7.90 12.30
N GLY A 100 6.98 -7.88 13.56
CA GLY A 100 5.79 -8.61 14.00
C GLY A 100 4.51 -8.14 13.28
N GLY A 101 4.34 -6.82 13.11
CA GLY A 101 3.23 -6.25 12.36
C GLY A 101 3.23 -6.64 10.88
N ARG A 102 4.41 -6.63 10.25
CA ARG A 102 4.61 -7.12 8.87
C ARG A 102 4.25 -8.60 8.73
N GLN A 103 4.78 -9.45 9.61
CA GLN A 103 4.53 -10.90 9.57
C GLN A 103 3.06 -11.23 9.79
N ALA A 104 2.36 -10.49 10.65
CA ALA A 104 0.92 -10.67 10.84
C ALA A 104 0.13 -10.39 9.56
N VAL A 105 0.44 -9.31 8.84
CA VAL A 105 -0.23 -8.98 7.57
C VAL A 105 0.11 -9.97 6.47
N ILE A 106 1.38 -10.41 6.37
CA ILE A 106 1.78 -11.51 5.46
C ILE A 106 0.94 -12.76 5.72
N GLY A 107 0.79 -13.17 6.99
CA GLY A 107 0.00 -14.33 7.37
C GLY A 107 -1.47 -14.22 6.97
N GLN A 108 -2.08 -13.04 7.17
CA GLN A 108 -3.46 -12.78 6.77
C GLN A 108 -3.64 -12.83 5.24
N PHE A 109 -2.73 -12.19 4.49
CA PHE A 109 -2.79 -12.17 3.02
C PHE A 109 -2.61 -13.57 2.45
N ALA A 110 -1.68 -14.36 3.01
CA ALA A 110 -1.46 -15.75 2.59
C ALA A 110 -2.69 -16.64 2.86
N ALA A 111 -3.35 -16.48 4.01
CA ALA A 111 -4.56 -17.23 4.34
C ALA A 111 -5.71 -16.93 3.36
N ILE A 112 -5.96 -15.64 3.11
CA ILE A 112 -6.99 -15.18 2.17
C ILE A 112 -6.70 -15.67 0.76
N ARG A 113 -5.44 -15.60 0.32
CA ARG A 113 -5.02 -16.10 -0.99
C ARG A 113 -5.38 -17.58 -1.16
N ALA A 114 -5.07 -18.40 -0.16
CA ALA A 114 -5.40 -19.83 -0.18
C ALA A 114 -6.91 -20.08 -0.25
N GLU A 115 -7.71 -19.25 0.41
CA GLU A 115 -9.17 -19.35 0.37
C GLU A 115 -9.76 -18.88 -0.97
N ALA A 116 -9.23 -17.80 -1.55
CA ALA A 116 -9.63 -17.32 -2.88
C ALA A 116 -9.31 -18.39 -3.95
N GLU A 117 -8.12 -18.99 -3.88
CA GLU A 117 -7.73 -20.14 -4.69
C GLU A 117 -8.68 -21.33 -4.53
N THR A 118 -9.00 -21.68 -3.27
CA THR A 118 -9.95 -22.76 -2.97
C THR A 118 -11.35 -22.47 -3.55
N ALA A 119 -11.84 -21.25 -3.41
CA ALA A 119 -13.13 -20.83 -3.96
C ALA A 119 -13.13 -20.91 -5.49
N ARG A 120 -12.05 -20.47 -6.14
CA ARG A 120 -11.87 -20.59 -7.60
C ARG A 120 -11.96 -22.04 -8.04
N HIS A 121 -11.19 -22.93 -7.41
CA HIS A 121 -11.22 -24.35 -7.73
C HIS A 121 -12.60 -25.00 -7.53
N ARG A 122 -13.37 -24.57 -6.51
CA ARG A 122 -14.74 -25.05 -6.29
C ARG A 122 -15.70 -24.57 -7.38
N ILE A 123 -15.62 -23.31 -7.80
CA ILE A 123 -16.43 -22.78 -8.90
C ILE A 123 -16.15 -23.56 -10.19
N GLU A 124 -14.88 -23.84 -10.46
CA GLU A 124 -14.45 -24.62 -11.62
C GLU A 124 -14.96 -26.07 -11.57
N ALA A 125 -14.86 -26.73 -10.42
CA ALA A 125 -15.35 -28.09 -10.22
C ALA A 125 -16.88 -28.19 -10.27
N ALA A 126 -17.59 -27.11 -9.92
CA ALA A 126 -19.05 -27.05 -9.91
C ALA A 126 -19.68 -26.75 -11.29
N ARG A 127 -18.87 -26.55 -12.35
CA ARG A 127 -19.37 -26.25 -13.70
C ARG A 127 -20.41 -27.27 -14.15
N GLY A 128 -21.55 -26.78 -14.61
CA GLY A 128 -22.68 -27.61 -15.07
C GLY A 128 -23.63 -28.05 -13.96
N ASN A 129 -23.32 -27.79 -12.69
CA ASN A 129 -24.24 -27.99 -11.57
C ASN A 129 -24.65 -26.64 -10.96
N ALA A 130 -25.89 -26.22 -11.20
CA ALA A 130 -26.38 -24.91 -10.77
C ALA A 130 -26.39 -24.73 -9.24
N SER A 131 -26.72 -25.78 -8.48
CA SER A 131 -26.74 -25.70 -7.01
C SER A 131 -25.33 -25.57 -6.43
N ALA A 132 -24.41 -26.42 -6.90
CA ALA A 132 -23.01 -26.37 -6.48
C ALA A 132 -22.34 -25.06 -6.90
N THR A 133 -22.68 -24.54 -8.08
CA THR A 133 -22.20 -23.24 -8.56
C THR A 133 -22.66 -22.13 -7.62
N LYS A 134 -23.94 -22.11 -7.24
CA LYS A 134 -24.47 -21.09 -6.33
C LYS A 134 -23.77 -21.09 -4.96
N GLU A 135 -23.50 -22.27 -4.42
CA GLU A 135 -22.77 -22.42 -3.15
C GLU A 135 -21.33 -21.90 -3.27
N ALA A 136 -20.62 -22.30 -4.32
CA ALA A 136 -19.24 -21.88 -4.56
C ALA A 136 -19.13 -20.36 -4.76
N LEU A 137 -20.10 -19.75 -5.46
CA LEU A 137 -20.21 -18.29 -5.61
C LEU A 137 -20.46 -17.58 -4.27
N GLY A 138 -21.27 -18.16 -3.38
CA GLY A 138 -21.49 -17.63 -2.04
C GLY A 138 -20.22 -17.64 -1.19
N GLN A 139 -19.43 -18.72 -1.28
CA GLN A 139 -18.12 -18.80 -0.61
C GLN A 139 -17.13 -17.78 -1.17
N ALA A 140 -17.09 -17.60 -2.50
CA ALA A 140 -16.28 -16.58 -3.14
C ALA A 140 -16.62 -15.18 -2.63
N ARG A 141 -17.91 -14.84 -2.54
CA ARG A 141 -18.38 -13.57 -1.97
C ARG A 141 -17.89 -13.39 -0.52
N ALA A 142 -18.04 -14.40 0.32
CA ALA A 142 -17.58 -14.35 1.71
C ALA A 142 -16.05 -14.17 1.85
N THR A 143 -15.26 -14.67 0.88
CA THR A 143 -13.82 -14.39 0.82
C THR A 143 -13.56 -12.93 0.45
N LEU A 144 -14.25 -12.39 -0.57
CA LEU A 144 -14.11 -10.99 -0.97
C LEU A 144 -14.50 -10.02 0.15
N ASP A 145 -15.61 -10.29 0.85
CA ASP A 145 -16.07 -9.45 1.95
C ASP A 145 -15.07 -9.45 3.13
N ARG A 146 -14.34 -10.56 3.34
CA ARG A 146 -13.24 -10.60 4.32
C ARG A 146 -12.02 -9.81 3.89
N ILE A 147 -11.74 -9.75 2.59
CA ILE A 147 -10.67 -8.91 2.05
C ILE A 147 -10.99 -7.44 2.27
N ASP A 148 -12.21 -7.03 1.96
CA ASP A 148 -12.69 -5.65 2.15
C ASP A 148 -12.64 -5.21 3.63
N ALA A 149 -12.88 -6.14 4.56
CA ALA A 149 -12.83 -5.87 6.00
C ALA A 149 -11.40 -5.81 6.59
N LEU A 150 -10.35 -6.05 5.82
CA LEU A 150 -8.98 -6.00 6.33
C LEU A 150 -8.52 -4.56 6.57
N ASP A 151 -7.93 -4.32 7.75
CA ASP A 151 -7.10 -3.13 7.96
C ASP A 151 -5.68 -3.40 7.45
N TYR A 152 -5.46 -3.13 6.17
CA TYR A 152 -4.18 -3.39 5.52
C TYR A 152 -3.01 -2.58 6.10
N LEU A 153 -3.30 -1.49 6.81
CA LEU A 153 -2.31 -0.63 7.45
C LEU A 153 -2.09 -0.95 8.92
N LYS A 154 -2.77 -1.97 9.45
CA LYS A 154 -2.66 -2.38 10.86
C LYS A 154 -1.21 -2.59 11.30
N GLY A 155 -0.38 -3.22 10.46
CA GLY A 155 1.03 -3.47 10.76
C GLY A 155 1.88 -2.19 10.94
N LEU A 156 1.46 -1.06 10.34
CA LEU A 156 2.08 0.24 10.56
C LEU A 156 1.47 0.97 11.76
N LYS A 157 0.13 0.97 11.87
CA LYS A 157 -0.62 1.67 12.93
C LYS A 157 -0.31 1.15 14.33
N ASP A 158 -0.06 -0.16 14.47
CA ASP A 158 0.28 -0.79 15.74
C ASP A 158 1.68 -0.38 16.26
N VAL A 159 2.51 0.28 15.44
CA VAL A 159 3.85 0.77 15.81
C VAL A 159 3.89 2.30 15.77
N PRO A 160 3.99 3.00 16.92
CA PRO A 160 3.87 4.46 16.98
C PRO A 160 4.85 5.22 16.05
N ALA A 161 6.09 4.74 15.95
CA ALA A 161 7.10 5.33 15.08
C ALA A 161 6.75 5.20 13.59
N LEU A 162 6.07 4.11 13.19
CA LEU A 162 5.61 3.90 11.83
C LEU A 162 4.30 4.62 11.53
N ALA A 163 3.37 4.69 12.48
CA ALA A 163 2.15 5.49 12.33
C ALA A 163 2.47 6.98 12.06
N ALA A 164 3.49 7.54 12.71
CA ALA A 164 3.96 8.90 12.43
C ALA A 164 4.72 9.01 11.10
N ALA A 165 5.30 7.91 10.62
CA ALA A 165 6.03 7.86 9.35
C ALA A 165 5.10 7.66 8.15
N GLU A 166 3.97 6.98 8.33
CA GLU A 166 2.89 6.81 7.36
C GLU A 166 2.41 8.16 6.81
N GLN A 167 2.18 9.14 7.69
CA GLN A 167 1.79 10.51 7.30
C GLN A 167 2.81 11.24 6.43
N ARG A 168 4.07 10.78 6.47
CA ARG A 168 5.21 11.36 5.74
C ARG A 168 5.58 10.53 4.51
N ALA A 169 4.90 9.40 4.30
CA ALA A 169 5.09 8.50 3.18
C ALA A 169 3.99 8.71 2.14
N PRO A 170 4.29 9.32 0.97
CA PRO A 170 3.29 9.62 -0.06
C PRO A 170 2.53 8.38 -0.57
N ALA A 171 3.20 7.22 -0.55
CA ALA A 171 2.61 5.94 -0.92
C ALA A 171 1.38 5.59 -0.04
N CYS A 172 1.45 5.87 1.26
CA CYS A 172 0.38 5.55 2.21
C CYS A 172 -0.85 6.44 2.01
N GLY A 173 -0.67 7.70 1.63
CA GLY A 173 -1.79 8.62 1.34
C GLY A 173 -2.68 8.16 0.17
N ARG A 174 -2.17 7.30 -0.73
CA ARG A 174 -2.95 6.76 -1.84
C ARG A 174 -3.97 5.69 -1.42
N LEU A 175 -3.80 5.10 -0.24
CA LEU A 175 -4.70 4.07 0.30
C LEU A 175 -5.96 4.67 0.95
N ASP A 176 -5.92 5.93 1.36
CA ASP A 176 -7.06 6.66 1.96
C ASP A 176 -7.97 7.29 0.89
N GLN A 177 -7.47 7.46 -0.35
CA GLN A 177 -8.30 7.91 -1.46
C GLN A 177 -9.15 6.76 -2.00
N PRO A 178 -10.49 6.88 -2.01
CA PRO A 178 -11.33 5.91 -2.67
C PRO A 178 -10.95 5.83 -4.15
N ALA A 179 -10.92 4.61 -4.69
CA ALA A 179 -10.82 4.40 -6.13
C ALA A 179 -12.00 5.13 -6.79
N GLY A 180 -11.71 6.27 -7.43
CA GLY A 180 -12.70 7.11 -8.10
C GLY A 180 -13.21 6.51 -9.40
#